data_AF-A0A949AXF1-F1
#
_entry.id   AF-A0A949AXF1-F1
#
_cell.length_a   1.000
_cell.length_b   1.000
_cell.length_c   1.000
_cell.angle_alpha   90.00
_cell.angle_beta   90.00
_cell.angle_gamma   90.00
#
_symmetry.space_group_name_H-M   'P 1'
#
loop_
_entity.id
_entity.type
_entity.pdbx_description
1 polymer ?
#
loop_
_entity_poly.entity_id
_entity_poly.type
_entity_poly.pdbx_seq_one_letter_code
_entity_poly.pdbx_strand_id
1 'polypeptide(L)'
;MIINHHDPSGWRDYQKRLKSDARRKYLQKNLPALVLYSAGSLLLLVFMFCLGSWIIGHLSQASINPPDTKKQSSIALKKPPKKDPSNLLKELNLGSAQFRDHFVVEKGDEHFNITSSIDLALQDYILGLLRRSKTIQAAVVVLRPDDGRILAMVNYDKEGNGQNLCIKADFPAASIFKIVSAAAALESAGYTPDQPVFFQGRRHTLYKQQLKQTKNKYTNKISFRKAFASSVNSVFGKLGIFDLGQDLMSEYANRFLFNRVIPFDFPVAMSTIQIPDDDYGLAEIASGFNRKTLISPLHAALLASIVANDGILMAPWLVEKISSESGEILYHRKTAQLTSPISWKTAEDLKVLMRDTVVYGTCRKSFRPLRRKKAFKDVDFGAKTGTINDKKDQFKYDWLTGYILPQNGTKAISIAVLAVHGEKLGLRSSDLGRYIIKYYLTSKKS
;
A
#
# COMPACT_ATOMS: atom_id res chain seq x y z
N MET A 1 -13.49 -14.41 68.39
CA MET A 1 -13.87 -15.58 67.59
C MET A 1 -15.02 -15.18 66.69
N ILE A 2 -14.84 -15.25 65.37
CA ILE A 2 -15.78 -15.74 64.36
C ILE A 2 -14.98 -15.72 63.05
N ILE A 3 -14.65 -16.92 62.60
CA ILE A 3 -13.98 -17.22 61.33
C ILE A 3 -15.10 -17.25 60.29
N ASN A 4 -15.01 -16.44 59.23
CA ASN A 4 -15.87 -16.60 58.06
C ASN A 4 -15.03 -17.15 56.90
N HIS A 5 -15.48 -18.31 56.43
CA HIS A 5 -14.86 -19.13 55.39
C HIS A 5 -14.68 -18.38 54.06
N HIS A 6 -13.47 -18.49 53.52
CA HIS A 6 -13.22 -18.32 52.08
C HIS A 6 -13.84 -19.49 51.31
N ASP A 7 -14.78 -19.20 50.41
CA ASP A 7 -15.12 -20.08 49.28
C ASP A 7 -14.28 -19.68 48.06
N PRO A 8 -13.37 -20.53 47.56
CA PRO A 8 -12.55 -20.25 46.39
C PRO A 8 -13.19 -20.82 45.11
N SER A 9 -14.45 -20.50 44.83
CA SER A 9 -15.07 -20.76 43.52
C SER A 9 -14.82 -19.59 42.56
N GLY A 10 -13.59 -19.60 42.03
CA GLY A 10 -12.98 -18.50 41.30
C GLY A 10 -13.78 -17.99 40.10
N TRP A 11 -13.55 -16.70 39.80
CA TRP A 11 -13.99 -15.91 38.64
C TRP A 11 -14.16 -16.66 37.30
N ARG A 12 -13.44 -17.77 37.09
CA ARG A 12 -13.58 -18.68 35.96
C ARG A 12 -14.96 -19.35 35.87
N ASP A 13 -15.59 -19.71 36.98
CA ASP A 13 -16.92 -20.32 36.98
C ASP A 13 -18.03 -19.29 36.78
N TYR A 14 -17.80 -18.04 37.20
CA TYR A 14 -18.63 -16.90 36.83
C TYR A 14 -18.58 -16.63 35.32
N GLN A 15 -17.38 -16.62 34.72
CA GLN A 15 -17.24 -16.47 33.26
C GLN A 15 -17.83 -17.63 32.45
N LYS A 16 -17.78 -18.86 32.96
CA LYS A 16 -18.42 -20.02 32.32
C LYS A 16 -19.94 -19.90 32.30
N ARG A 17 -20.56 -19.48 33.42
CA ARG A 17 -22.01 -19.23 33.52
C ARG A 17 -22.49 -18.13 32.56
N LEU A 18 -21.75 -17.02 32.46
CA LEU A 18 -22.08 -15.96 31.50
C LEU A 18 -22.02 -16.42 30.03
N LYS A 19 -21.08 -17.32 29.69
CA LYS A 19 -20.98 -17.88 28.33
C LYS A 19 -22.07 -18.92 28.03
N SER A 20 -22.49 -19.72 29.01
CA SER A 20 -23.60 -20.67 28.83
C SER A 20 -24.93 -19.94 28.64
N ASP A 21 -25.19 -18.88 29.41
CA ASP A 21 -26.44 -18.13 29.33
C ASP A 21 -26.55 -17.30 28.05
N ALA A 22 -25.44 -16.74 27.57
CA ALA A 22 -25.40 -16.05 26.27
C ALA A 22 -25.65 -16.99 25.09
N ARG A 23 -25.11 -18.23 25.12
CA ARG A 23 -25.39 -19.25 24.11
C ARG A 23 -26.84 -19.72 24.14
N ARG A 24 -27.42 -19.92 25.32
CA ARG A 24 -28.81 -20.36 25.47
C ARG A 24 -29.79 -19.32 24.94
N LYS A 25 -29.56 -18.03 25.22
CA LYS A 25 -30.35 -16.91 24.69
C LYS A 25 -30.20 -16.72 23.18
N TYR A 26 -28.99 -16.93 22.62
CA TYR A 26 -28.76 -16.89 21.17
C TYR A 26 -29.50 -18.01 20.43
N LEU A 27 -29.45 -19.24 20.97
CA LEU A 27 -30.13 -20.39 20.39
C LEU A 27 -31.66 -20.26 20.46
N GLN A 28 -32.22 -19.81 21.58
CA GLN A 28 -33.66 -19.59 21.70
C GLN A 28 -34.18 -18.50 20.75
N LYS A 29 -33.39 -17.46 20.46
CA LYS A 29 -33.78 -16.37 19.56
C LYS A 29 -33.72 -16.75 18.07
N ASN A 30 -32.82 -17.66 17.69
CA ASN A 30 -32.56 -17.99 16.28
C ASN A 30 -33.08 -19.37 15.85
N LEU A 31 -33.63 -20.18 16.77
CA LEU A 31 -34.26 -21.46 16.47
C LEU A 31 -35.37 -21.39 15.40
N PRO A 32 -36.31 -20.42 15.41
CA PRO A 32 -37.36 -20.36 14.38
C PRO A 32 -36.81 -20.03 12.99
N ALA A 33 -35.73 -19.23 12.90
CA ALA A 33 -35.08 -18.92 11.62
C ALA A 33 -34.34 -20.14 11.05
N LEU A 34 -33.67 -20.93 11.90
CA LEU A 34 -32.98 -22.15 11.48
C LEU A 34 -33.93 -23.24 10.94
N VAL A 35 -35.13 -23.35 11.50
CA VAL A 35 -36.16 -24.30 11.01
C VAL A 35 -36.76 -23.83 9.67
N LEU A 36 -36.89 -22.52 9.44
CA LEU A 36 -37.34 -21.97 8.15
C LEU A 36 -36.31 -22.19 7.04
N TYR A 37 -35.01 -22.08 7.33
CA TYR A 37 -33.95 -22.32 6.35
C TYR A 37 -33.84 -23.80 5.93
N SER A 38 -34.07 -24.74 6.85
CA SER A 38 -34.05 -26.18 6.50
C SER A 38 -35.26 -26.60 5.67
N ALA A 39 -36.44 -26.04 5.93
CA ALA A 39 -37.64 -26.29 5.13
C ALA A 39 -37.53 -25.73 3.70
N GLY A 40 -36.96 -24.54 3.53
CA GLY A 40 -36.73 -23.94 2.20
C GLY A 40 -35.70 -24.69 1.35
N SER A 41 -34.67 -25.27 1.97
CA SER A 41 -33.67 -26.09 1.27
C SER A 41 -34.24 -27.41 0.75
N LEU A 42 -35.25 -27.98 1.42
CA LEU A 42 -35.88 -29.23 0.99
C LEU A 42 -36.80 -29.01 -0.22
N LEU A 43 -37.51 -27.88 -0.26
CA LEU A 43 -38.38 -27.49 -1.39
C LEU A 43 -37.58 -27.21 -2.67
N LEU A 44 -36.40 -26.60 -2.56
CA LEU A 44 -35.50 -26.34 -3.69
C LEU A 44 -34.92 -27.64 -4.31
N LEU A 45 -34.68 -28.66 -3.48
CA LEU A 45 -34.21 -29.97 -3.95
C LEU A 45 -35.31 -30.74 -4.69
N VAL A 46 -36.57 -30.63 -4.26
CA VAL A 46 -37.72 -31.24 -4.96
C VAL A 46 -37.97 -30.55 -6.31
N PHE A 47 -37.81 -29.22 -6.37
CA PHE A 47 -37.97 -28.46 -7.62
C PHE A 47 -36.89 -28.77 -8.67
N MET A 48 -35.64 -28.98 -8.24
CA MET A 48 -34.54 -29.41 -9.11
C MET A 48 -34.72 -30.85 -9.64
N PHE A 49 -35.40 -31.72 -8.90
CA PHE A 49 -35.67 -33.09 -9.34
C PHE A 49 -36.81 -33.15 -10.38
N CYS A 50 -37.76 -32.21 -10.35
CA CYS A 50 -38.87 -32.16 -11.31
C CYS A 50 -38.50 -31.51 -12.67
N LEU A 51 -37.47 -30.67 -12.75
CA LEU A 51 -37.01 -30.10 -14.04
C LEU A 51 -36.08 -31.04 -14.83
N GLY A 52 -35.48 -32.04 -14.18
CA GLY A 52 -34.54 -32.97 -14.83
C GLY A 52 -35.19 -33.92 -15.84
N SER A 53 -36.50 -34.15 -15.75
CA SER A 53 -37.21 -35.15 -16.57
C SER A 53 -37.86 -34.58 -17.84
N TRP A 54 -37.66 -33.30 -18.18
CA TRP A 54 -38.25 -32.69 -19.39
C TRP A 54 -37.24 -32.32 -20.48
N ILE A 55 -35.94 -32.32 -20.20
CA ILE A 55 -34.90 -31.84 -21.14
C ILE A 55 -34.18 -32.97 -21.89
N ILE A 56 -34.45 -34.24 -21.57
CA ILE A 56 -33.89 -35.41 -22.28
C ILE A 56 -35.00 -36.10 -23.09
N GLY A 57 -35.71 -35.33 -23.90
CA GLY A 57 -36.81 -35.82 -24.76
C GLY A 57 -36.71 -35.40 -26.24
N HIS A 58 -35.88 -34.42 -26.58
CA HIS A 58 -35.72 -33.97 -27.95
C HIS A 58 -34.26 -33.66 -28.25
N LEU A 59 -33.60 -34.59 -28.94
CA LEU A 59 -32.93 -34.38 -30.23
C LEU A 59 -31.80 -35.41 -30.42
N SER A 60 -32.10 -36.45 -31.20
CA SER A 60 -31.15 -37.32 -31.90
C SER A 60 -31.49 -37.21 -33.39
N GLN A 61 -30.63 -36.52 -34.15
CA GLN A 61 -29.75 -37.02 -35.23
C GLN A 61 -30.40 -37.23 -36.60
N ALA A 62 -29.85 -36.54 -37.63
CA ALA A 62 -29.56 -37.11 -38.94
C ALA A 62 -28.56 -36.22 -39.74
N SER A 63 -27.30 -36.67 -39.69
CA SER A 63 -26.17 -36.72 -40.64
C SER A 63 -26.18 -36.15 -42.10
N ILE A 64 -24.92 -35.90 -42.55
CA ILE A 64 -24.25 -36.06 -43.89
C ILE A 64 -23.89 -34.81 -44.76
N ASN A 65 -22.58 -34.48 -44.70
CA ASN A 65 -21.53 -34.04 -45.69
C ASN A 65 -21.65 -32.83 -46.68
N PRO A 66 -20.47 -32.24 -47.08
CA PRO A 66 -20.34 -30.91 -47.71
C PRO A 66 -20.03 -30.99 -49.25
N PRO A 67 -19.96 -29.88 -50.02
CA PRO A 67 -18.74 -29.06 -50.10
C PRO A 67 -18.91 -27.55 -50.47
N ASP A 68 -17.75 -26.89 -50.52
CA ASP A 68 -17.34 -25.79 -51.40
C ASP A 68 -17.28 -24.32 -50.93
N THR A 69 -16.04 -23.86 -51.03
CA THR A 69 -15.47 -22.51 -51.02
C THR A 69 -16.24 -21.47 -51.82
N LYS A 70 -16.34 -20.27 -51.24
CA LYS A 70 -16.09 -19.01 -51.97
C LYS A 70 -15.51 -17.94 -51.04
N LYS A 71 -14.30 -17.48 -51.39
CA LYS A 71 -13.71 -16.21 -50.94
C LYS A 71 -14.62 -15.06 -51.36
N GLN A 72 -14.92 -14.14 -50.45
CA GLN A 72 -15.27 -12.78 -50.84
C GLN A 72 -14.50 -11.76 -49.99
N SER A 73 -13.84 -10.91 -50.77
CA SER A 73 -13.02 -9.74 -50.52
C SER A 73 -13.45 -8.82 -49.38
N SER A 74 -12.45 -8.43 -48.59
CA SER A 74 -12.47 -7.32 -47.64
C SER A 74 -12.60 -5.97 -48.36
N ILE A 75 -13.65 -5.20 -48.05
CA ILE A 75 -13.70 -3.77 -48.34
C ILE A 75 -12.85 -3.06 -47.27
N ALA A 76 -11.76 -2.46 -47.71
CA ALA A 76 -10.88 -1.65 -46.88
C ALA A 76 -11.58 -0.33 -46.51
N LEU A 77 -12.12 -0.26 -45.28
CA LEU A 77 -12.49 1.00 -44.66
C LEU A 77 -11.20 1.74 -44.27
N LYS A 78 -11.03 2.94 -44.84
CA LYS A 78 -9.98 3.89 -44.46
C LYS A 78 -10.03 4.13 -42.95
N LYS A 79 -8.98 3.74 -42.24
CA LYS A 79 -8.80 4.08 -40.82
C LYS A 79 -8.70 5.60 -40.66
N PRO A 80 -9.45 6.21 -39.71
CA PRO A 80 -9.17 7.58 -39.30
C PRO A 80 -7.78 7.66 -38.65
N PRO A 81 -7.16 8.84 -38.60
CA PRO A 81 -5.83 9.00 -38.01
C PRO A 81 -5.88 8.59 -36.54
N LYS A 82 -4.93 7.72 -36.14
CA LYS A 82 -4.75 7.29 -34.76
C LYS A 82 -4.65 8.54 -33.87
N LYS A 83 -5.67 8.81 -33.05
CA LYS A 83 -5.55 9.76 -31.93
C LYS A 83 -4.34 9.32 -31.10
N ASP A 84 -3.47 10.26 -30.73
CA ASP A 84 -2.35 9.97 -29.83
C ASP A 84 -2.93 9.32 -28.56
N PRO A 85 -2.54 8.07 -28.23
CA PRO A 85 -3.11 7.35 -27.09
C PRO A 85 -2.91 8.07 -25.74
N SER A 86 -1.90 8.95 -25.64
CA SER A 86 -1.65 9.77 -24.45
C SER A 86 -2.63 10.93 -24.28
N ASN A 87 -3.21 11.42 -25.39
CA ASN A 87 -4.26 12.43 -25.36
C ASN A 87 -5.60 11.82 -24.93
N LEU A 88 -5.87 10.55 -25.28
CA LEU A 88 -7.13 9.88 -24.93
C LEU A 88 -7.34 9.79 -23.41
N LEU A 89 -6.31 9.43 -22.63
CA LEU A 89 -6.40 9.36 -21.17
C LEU A 89 -6.70 10.73 -20.54
N LYS A 90 -6.06 11.79 -21.03
CA LYS A 90 -6.30 13.17 -20.58
C LYS A 90 -7.70 13.64 -20.96
N GLU A 91 -8.13 13.29 -22.17
CA GLU A 91 -9.43 13.64 -22.73
C GLU A 91 -10.60 12.98 -22.00
N LEU A 92 -10.43 11.76 -21.51
CA LEU A 92 -11.47 11.03 -20.79
C LEU A 92 -11.65 11.52 -19.35
N ASN A 93 -10.70 12.31 -18.82
CA ASN A 93 -10.72 12.88 -17.46
C ASN A 93 -11.25 11.88 -16.43
N LEU A 94 -10.66 10.69 -16.42
CA LEU A 94 -11.13 9.56 -15.63
C LEU A 94 -11.15 9.98 -14.15
N GLY A 95 -12.33 10.25 -13.60
CA GLY A 95 -12.47 10.61 -12.19
C GLY A 95 -12.16 9.42 -11.27
N SER A 96 -12.04 9.65 -9.97
CA SER A 96 -11.84 8.61 -8.95
C SER A 96 -13.04 7.70 -8.72
N ALA A 97 -13.84 7.42 -9.76
CA ALA A 97 -14.85 6.37 -9.75
C ALA A 97 -14.19 5.10 -9.19
N GLN A 98 -14.82 4.49 -8.19
CA GLN A 98 -14.26 3.35 -7.44
C GLN A 98 -13.63 2.35 -8.41
N PHE A 99 -12.30 2.34 -8.47
CA PHE A 99 -11.57 1.63 -9.51
C PHE A 99 -11.91 0.15 -9.46
N ARG A 100 -12.65 -0.30 -10.47
CA ARG A 100 -12.91 -1.71 -10.77
C ARG A 100 -11.92 -2.18 -11.82
N ASP A 101 -11.79 -3.50 -11.96
CA ASP A 101 -11.04 -4.15 -13.04
C ASP A 101 -11.58 -3.77 -14.43
N HIS A 102 -12.90 -3.62 -14.56
CA HIS A 102 -13.58 -3.19 -15.79
C HIS A 102 -14.62 -2.10 -15.49
N PHE A 103 -14.61 -1.03 -16.27
CA PHE A 103 -15.62 0.01 -16.18
C PHE A 103 -15.80 0.73 -17.53
N VAL A 104 -16.98 1.33 -17.70
CA VAL A 104 -17.35 2.07 -18.91
C VAL A 104 -17.30 3.55 -18.61
N VAL A 105 -16.76 4.34 -19.55
CA VAL A 105 -16.79 5.80 -19.49
C VAL A 105 -17.50 6.32 -20.73
N GLU A 106 -18.43 7.23 -20.50
CA GLU A 106 -19.22 7.87 -21.54
C GLU A 106 -18.67 9.27 -21.79
N LYS A 107 -18.47 9.64 -23.05
CA LYS A 107 -18.06 10.99 -23.44
C LYS A 107 -18.81 11.41 -24.69
N GLY A 108 -19.84 12.23 -24.51
CA GLY A 108 -20.82 12.49 -25.58
C GLY A 108 -21.60 11.21 -25.87
N ASP A 109 -21.70 10.84 -27.15
CA ASP A 109 -22.39 9.61 -27.61
C ASP A 109 -21.43 8.40 -27.73
N GLU A 110 -20.16 8.54 -27.35
CA GLU A 110 -19.16 7.46 -27.42
C GLU A 110 -19.03 6.74 -26.06
N HIS A 111 -19.09 5.40 -26.08
CA HIS A 111 -18.80 4.55 -24.94
C HIS A 111 -17.41 3.92 -25.05
N PHE A 112 -16.62 4.05 -23.96
CA PHE A 112 -15.28 3.49 -23.86
C PHE A 112 -15.23 2.41 -22.79
N ASN A 113 -14.83 1.21 -23.19
CA ASN A 113 -14.56 0.09 -22.30
C ASN A 113 -13.13 0.19 -21.76
N ILE A 114 -12.99 0.29 -20.45
CA ILE A 114 -11.69 0.44 -19.77
C ILE A 114 -11.40 -0.82 -18.96
N THR A 115 -10.28 -1.47 -19.27
CA THR A 115 -9.68 -2.51 -18.45
C THR A 115 -8.57 -1.90 -17.60
N SER A 116 -8.64 -2.11 -16.29
CA SER A 116 -7.64 -1.67 -15.33
C SER A 116 -6.82 -2.83 -14.77
N SER A 117 -5.70 -2.49 -14.13
CA SER A 117 -4.82 -3.45 -13.47
C SER A 117 -5.23 -3.84 -12.06
N ILE A 118 -6.39 -3.38 -11.58
CA ILE A 118 -6.84 -3.61 -10.20
C ILE A 118 -7.16 -5.08 -9.98
N ASP A 119 -6.57 -5.66 -8.93
CA ASP A 119 -6.98 -6.93 -8.36
C ASP A 119 -8.18 -6.68 -7.45
N LEU A 120 -9.39 -6.98 -7.94
CA LEU A 120 -10.64 -6.75 -7.20
C LEU A 120 -10.66 -7.44 -5.83
N ALA A 121 -10.15 -8.66 -5.73
CA ALA A 121 -10.17 -9.41 -4.48
C ALA A 121 -9.26 -8.74 -3.43
N LEU A 122 -8.08 -8.27 -3.86
CA LEU A 122 -7.18 -7.48 -3.00
C LEU A 122 -7.79 -6.12 -2.63
N GLN A 123 -8.36 -5.40 -3.60
CA GLN A 123 -9.02 -4.11 -3.41
C GLN A 123 -10.15 -4.20 -2.37
N ASP A 124 -11.05 -5.17 -2.52
CA ASP A 124 -12.18 -5.40 -1.60
C ASP A 124 -11.73 -5.82 -0.21
N TYR A 125 -10.72 -6.69 -0.13
CA TYR A 125 -10.12 -7.08 1.14
C TYR A 125 -9.57 -5.85 1.90
N ILE A 126 -8.83 -5.00 1.20
CA ILE A 126 -8.26 -3.77 1.76
C ILE A 126 -9.40 -2.85 2.22
N LEU A 127 -10.41 -2.59 1.38
CA LEU A 127 -11.54 -1.72 1.74
C LEU A 127 -12.27 -2.21 2.99
N GLY A 128 -12.57 -3.51 3.06
CA GLY A 128 -13.16 -4.13 4.24
C GLY A 128 -12.29 -4.00 5.49
N LEU A 129 -10.97 -4.10 5.34
CA LEU A 129 -10.02 -3.90 6.42
C LEU A 129 -9.99 -2.43 6.90
N LEU A 130 -9.96 -1.46 5.98
CA LEU A 130 -9.95 -0.03 6.31
C LEU A 130 -11.23 0.39 7.04
N ARG A 131 -12.41 -0.07 6.59
CA ARG A 131 -13.70 0.20 7.25
C ARG A 131 -13.75 -0.27 8.71
N ARG A 132 -13.03 -1.34 9.06
CA ARG A 132 -12.97 -1.88 10.44
C ARG A 132 -11.75 -1.39 11.23
N SER A 133 -10.90 -0.56 10.62
CA SER A 133 -9.62 -0.14 11.21
C SER A 133 -9.77 0.86 12.36
N LYS A 134 -10.94 1.52 12.49
CA LYS A 134 -11.18 2.64 13.42
C LYS A 134 -10.24 3.84 13.19
N THR A 135 -9.70 3.98 11.98
CA THR A 135 -9.05 5.22 11.53
C THR A 135 -10.11 6.25 11.16
N ILE A 136 -9.74 7.54 11.14
CA ILE A 136 -10.59 8.61 10.60
C ILE A 136 -10.45 8.63 9.08
N GLN A 137 -9.21 8.54 8.62
CA GLN A 137 -8.87 8.39 7.21
C GLN A 137 -7.80 7.31 7.06
N ALA A 138 -7.84 6.59 5.94
CA ALA A 138 -6.79 5.66 5.57
C ALA A 138 -6.66 5.57 4.05
N ALA A 139 -5.45 5.28 3.59
CA ALA A 139 -5.16 5.10 2.18
C ALA A 139 -4.13 3.99 2.01
N VAL A 140 -4.32 3.17 0.98
CA VAL A 140 -3.43 2.07 0.63
C VAL A 140 -3.18 2.10 -0.87
N VAL A 141 -1.91 2.05 -1.23
CA VAL A 141 -1.48 1.81 -2.62
C VAL A 141 -0.60 0.58 -2.63
N VAL A 142 -0.92 -0.38 -3.50
CA VAL A 142 -0.12 -1.59 -3.76
C VAL A 142 0.23 -1.60 -5.23
N LEU A 143 1.51 -1.77 -5.55
CA LEU A 143 1.99 -1.79 -6.93
C LEU A 143 3.08 -2.82 -7.16
N ARG A 144 3.26 -3.22 -8.42
CA ARG A 144 4.38 -4.03 -8.91
C ARG A 144 5.61 -3.14 -9.12
N PRO A 145 6.75 -3.46 -8.49
CA PRO A 145 7.92 -2.58 -8.58
C PRO A 145 8.62 -2.60 -9.94
N ASP A 146 8.52 -3.71 -10.66
CA ASP A 146 9.20 -4.00 -11.94
C ASP A 146 8.51 -3.42 -13.17
N ASP A 147 7.20 -3.16 -13.11
CA ASP A 147 6.45 -2.61 -14.24
C ASP A 147 5.59 -1.38 -13.90
N GLY A 148 5.51 -0.99 -12.62
CA GLY A 148 4.72 0.16 -12.15
C GLY A 148 3.20 -0.10 -12.03
N ARG A 149 2.74 -1.33 -12.27
CA ARG A 149 1.32 -1.68 -12.26
C ARG A 149 0.69 -1.52 -10.88
N ILE A 150 -0.38 -0.72 -10.79
CA ILE A 150 -1.16 -0.57 -9.56
C ILE A 150 -2.10 -1.76 -9.39
N LEU A 151 -1.88 -2.59 -8.37
CA LEU A 151 -2.72 -3.74 -8.05
C LEU A 151 -3.91 -3.36 -7.15
N ALA A 152 -3.72 -2.37 -6.28
CA ALA A 152 -4.78 -1.84 -5.45
C ALA A 152 -4.52 -0.37 -5.11
N MET A 153 -5.59 0.42 -5.08
CA MET A 153 -5.59 1.83 -4.72
C MET A 153 -6.88 2.14 -3.99
N VAL A 154 -6.84 2.05 -2.66
CA VAL A 154 -8.03 2.11 -1.80
C VAL A 154 -7.88 3.22 -0.78
N ASN A 155 -8.88 4.09 -0.67
CA ASN A 155 -9.01 5.01 0.44
C ASN A 155 -10.26 4.73 1.27
N TYR A 156 -10.23 5.22 2.49
CA TYR A 156 -11.35 5.27 3.42
C TYR A 156 -11.33 6.64 4.08
N ASP A 157 -12.46 7.32 4.05
CA ASP A 157 -12.70 8.54 4.80
C ASP A 157 -14.00 8.35 5.59
N LYS A 158 -13.93 8.49 6.91
CA LYS A 158 -15.08 8.33 7.81
C LYS A 158 -16.17 9.38 7.52
N GLU A 159 -15.79 10.58 7.09
CA GLU A 159 -16.73 11.68 6.80
C GLU A 159 -17.32 11.60 5.39
N GLY A 160 -16.73 10.78 4.51
CA GLY A 160 -17.28 10.55 3.17
C GLY A 160 -17.06 11.71 2.20
N ASN A 161 -16.02 12.54 2.39
CA ASN A 161 -15.71 13.72 1.57
C ASN A 161 -15.44 13.44 0.07
N GLY A 162 -15.53 12.19 -0.39
CA GLY A 162 -15.46 11.80 -1.82
C GLY A 162 -14.09 11.89 -2.48
N GLN A 163 -13.10 12.52 -1.84
CA GLN A 163 -11.75 12.67 -2.40
C GLN A 163 -10.92 11.39 -2.28
N ASN A 164 -10.19 11.04 -3.34
CA ASN A 164 -9.25 9.92 -3.31
C ASN A 164 -7.95 10.34 -2.59
N LEU A 165 -7.82 9.89 -1.34
CA LEU A 165 -6.66 10.17 -0.49
C LEU A 165 -5.35 9.63 -1.08
N CYS A 166 -5.39 8.60 -1.93
CA CYS A 166 -4.19 7.96 -2.48
C CYS A 166 -3.40 8.88 -3.44
N ILE A 167 -4.06 9.86 -4.07
CA ILE A 167 -3.45 10.84 -4.98
C ILE A 167 -3.27 12.24 -4.35
N LYS A 168 -3.69 12.42 -3.10
CA LYS A 168 -3.60 13.70 -2.39
C LYS A 168 -2.26 13.82 -1.67
N ALA A 169 -1.54 14.92 -1.89
CA ALA A 169 -0.22 15.17 -1.31
C ALA A 169 -0.28 16.23 -0.21
N ASP A 170 -1.16 16.04 0.77
CA ASP A 170 -1.37 16.93 1.92
C ASP A 170 -0.96 16.31 3.25
N PHE A 171 -0.45 15.08 3.22
CA PHE A 171 -0.04 14.35 4.40
C PHE A 171 1.45 14.55 4.66
N PRO A 172 1.87 14.88 5.89
CA PRO A 172 3.28 14.93 6.25
C PRO A 172 3.98 13.60 5.96
N ALA A 173 5.09 13.65 5.23
CA ALA A 173 5.89 12.44 4.92
C ALA A 173 6.43 11.77 6.19
N ALA A 174 6.65 12.56 7.25
CA ALA A 174 7.26 12.10 8.48
C ALA A 174 8.59 11.33 8.19
N SER A 175 8.94 10.36 9.04
CA SER A 175 10.16 9.56 8.89
C SER A 175 10.23 8.64 7.67
N ILE A 176 9.24 8.59 6.76
CA ILE A 176 9.43 7.85 5.49
C ILE A 176 10.38 8.59 4.55
N PHE A 177 10.52 9.92 4.72
CA PHE A 177 11.50 10.72 3.97
C PHE A 177 12.95 10.27 4.23
N LYS A 178 13.23 9.60 5.37
CA LYS A 178 14.54 9.00 5.65
C LYS A 178 15.00 7.98 4.60
N ILE A 179 14.10 7.44 3.76
CA ILE A 179 14.49 6.65 2.59
C ILE A 179 15.34 7.50 1.64
N VAL A 180 14.89 8.72 1.33
CA VAL A 180 15.59 9.68 0.46
C VAL A 180 16.90 10.14 1.10
N SER A 181 16.88 10.52 2.39
CA SER A 181 18.11 10.94 3.08
C SER A 181 19.12 9.80 3.22
N ALA A 182 18.67 8.55 3.45
CA ALA A 182 19.58 7.41 3.47
C ALA A 182 20.13 7.10 2.08
N ALA A 183 19.32 7.24 1.03
CA ALA A 183 19.76 7.10 -0.36
C ALA A 183 20.89 8.08 -0.69
N ALA A 184 20.72 9.36 -0.33
CA ALA A 184 21.75 10.40 -0.50
C ALA A 184 23.03 10.06 0.27
N ALA A 185 22.90 9.60 1.51
CA ALA A 185 24.05 9.24 2.35
C ALA A 185 24.86 8.08 1.77
N LEU A 186 24.18 7.03 1.30
CA LEU A 186 24.81 5.83 0.75
C LEU A 186 25.46 6.12 -0.61
N GLU A 187 24.78 6.86 -1.49
CA GLU A 187 25.22 7.08 -2.87
C GLU A 187 26.27 8.22 -2.98
N SER A 188 26.12 9.30 -2.20
CA SER A 188 26.96 10.50 -2.35
C SER A 188 27.85 10.82 -1.15
N ALA A 189 27.49 10.39 0.05
CA ALA A 189 28.26 10.68 1.27
C ALA A 189 29.10 9.49 1.79
N GLY A 190 29.20 8.40 1.02
CA GLY A 190 30.05 7.25 1.33
C GLY A 190 29.61 6.43 2.55
N TYR A 191 28.38 6.60 3.03
CA TYR A 191 27.87 5.79 4.13
C TYR A 191 27.74 4.33 3.70
N THR A 192 27.92 3.42 4.66
CA THR A 192 27.59 1.99 4.50
C THR A 192 26.56 1.57 5.56
N PRO A 193 25.81 0.47 5.36
CA PRO A 193 24.85 -0.03 6.35
C PRO A 193 25.44 -0.25 7.76
N ASP A 194 26.70 -0.68 7.83
CA ASP A 194 27.39 -1.00 9.08
C ASP A 194 28.19 0.17 9.68
N GLN A 195 28.25 1.31 9.00
CA GLN A 195 28.95 2.50 9.49
C GLN A 195 28.48 2.89 10.91
N PRO A 196 29.39 3.12 11.86
CA PRO A 196 29.02 3.55 13.19
C PRO A 196 28.51 5.00 13.19
N VAL A 197 27.33 5.20 13.76
CA VAL A 197 26.70 6.51 13.95
C VAL A 197 26.39 6.75 15.42
N PHE A 198 26.27 8.02 15.80
CA PHE A 198 26.23 8.43 17.20
C PHE A 198 25.05 9.35 17.50
N PHE A 199 24.35 9.09 18.61
CA PHE A 199 23.24 9.94 19.04
C PHE A 199 23.14 10.04 20.56
N GLN A 200 22.51 11.11 21.03
CA GLN A 200 22.20 11.35 22.44
C GLN A 200 20.69 11.51 22.61
N GLY A 201 20.19 11.18 23.81
CA GLY A 201 18.79 11.32 24.16
C GLY A 201 17.87 10.26 23.53
N ARG A 202 16.57 10.58 23.44
CA ARG A 202 15.55 9.67 22.92
C ARG A 202 15.63 9.56 21.40
N ARG A 203 15.30 8.39 20.87
CA ARG A 203 15.39 8.08 19.43
C ARG A 203 14.51 8.99 18.56
N HIS A 204 13.32 9.35 19.04
CA HIS A 204 12.29 10.04 18.24
C HIS A 204 12.12 11.52 18.59
N THR A 205 13.10 12.11 19.27
CA THR A 205 13.14 13.56 19.55
C THR A 205 14.20 14.23 18.69
N LEU A 206 14.05 15.54 18.45
CA LEU A 206 15.00 16.34 17.68
C LEU A 206 15.21 17.71 18.35
N TYR A 207 15.97 17.74 19.43
CA TYR A 207 16.38 19.00 20.09
C TYR A 207 17.72 19.49 19.54
N LYS A 208 17.94 20.81 19.49
CA LYS A 208 19.21 21.42 19.04
C LYS A 208 20.45 20.82 19.72
N GLN A 209 20.37 20.53 21.02
CA GLN A 209 21.45 19.89 21.78
C GLN A 209 21.81 18.49 21.26
N GLN A 210 20.84 17.74 20.72
CA GLN A 210 21.08 16.40 20.17
C GLN A 210 21.85 16.42 18.85
N LEU A 211 21.91 17.57 18.17
CA LEU A 211 22.56 17.77 16.87
C LEU A 211 24.05 18.11 16.99
N LYS A 212 24.55 18.43 18.19
CA LYS A 212 25.98 18.66 18.42
C LYS A 212 26.80 17.39 18.15
N GLN A 213 27.99 17.54 17.56
CA GLN A 213 28.92 16.42 17.30
C GLN A 213 29.72 15.98 18.54
N THR A 214 29.66 16.73 19.65
CA THR A 214 30.34 16.42 20.91
C THR A 214 29.92 15.07 21.47
N LYS A 215 30.89 14.18 21.74
CA LYS A 215 30.67 12.88 22.39
C LYS A 215 30.90 12.99 23.89
N ASN A 216 30.08 12.31 24.67
CA ASN A 216 30.17 12.24 26.13
C ASN A 216 29.68 10.86 26.63
N LYS A 217 29.68 10.64 27.95
CA LYS A 217 29.24 9.37 28.57
C LYS A 217 27.79 8.95 28.25
N TYR A 218 26.95 9.85 27.74
CA TYR A 218 25.56 9.59 27.34
C TYR A 218 25.39 9.33 25.83
N THR A 219 26.50 9.29 25.09
CA THR A 219 26.48 9.06 23.64
C THR A 219 26.31 7.58 23.32
N ASN A 220 25.26 7.26 22.58
CA ASN A 220 25.00 5.92 22.08
C ASN A 220 25.71 5.72 20.74
N LYS A 221 26.38 4.58 20.56
CA LYS A 221 26.94 4.12 19.28
C LYS A 221 26.06 3.01 18.71
N ILE A 222 25.60 3.16 17.48
CA ILE A 222 24.83 2.14 16.75
C ILE A 222 25.29 2.10 15.28
N SER A 223 24.97 1.05 14.52
CA SER A 223 25.18 1.06 13.07
C SER A 223 24.13 1.90 12.35
N PHE A 224 24.46 2.41 11.16
CA PHE A 224 23.53 3.20 10.35
C PHE A 224 22.24 2.44 10.04
N ARG A 225 22.32 1.15 9.71
CA ARG A 225 21.14 0.30 9.52
C ARG A 225 20.24 0.21 10.75
N LYS A 226 20.82 0.13 11.96
CA LYS A 226 20.06 0.13 13.22
C LYS A 226 19.45 1.50 13.52
N ALA A 227 20.11 2.59 13.12
CA ALA A 227 19.62 3.95 13.26
C ALA A 227 18.40 4.19 12.36
N PHE A 228 18.47 3.78 11.09
CA PHE A 228 17.35 3.80 10.16
C PHE A 228 16.20 2.93 10.67
N ALA A 229 16.49 1.69 11.05
CA ALA A 229 15.51 0.73 11.54
C ALA A 229 14.77 1.20 12.80
N SER A 230 15.48 1.85 13.71
CA SER A 230 14.89 2.42 14.94
C SER A 230 14.35 3.84 14.74
N SER A 231 14.48 4.38 13.53
CA SER A 231 14.05 5.73 13.12
C SER A 231 14.65 6.85 13.97
N VAL A 232 15.95 6.80 14.25
CA VAL A 232 16.62 7.79 15.14
C VAL A 232 16.71 9.16 14.49
N ASN A 233 15.95 10.14 14.98
CA ASN A 233 15.83 11.47 14.37
C ASN A 233 17.15 12.23 14.41
N SER A 234 17.85 12.26 15.54
CA SER A 234 19.09 13.01 15.68
C SER A 234 20.26 12.47 14.85
N VAL A 235 20.28 11.17 14.50
CA VAL A 235 21.25 10.64 13.52
C VAL A 235 20.99 11.25 12.14
N PHE A 236 19.74 11.18 11.67
CA PHE A 236 19.37 11.73 10.37
C PHE A 236 19.43 13.26 10.34
N GLY A 237 19.20 13.91 11.49
CA GLY A 237 19.37 15.35 11.61
C GLY A 237 20.83 15.77 11.43
N LYS A 238 21.76 15.07 12.08
CA LYS A 238 23.21 15.29 11.88
C LYS A 238 23.63 14.98 10.44
N LEU A 239 23.13 13.90 9.87
CA LEU A 239 23.35 13.56 8.47
C LEU A 239 22.95 14.71 7.54
N GLY A 240 21.76 15.30 7.76
CA GLY A 240 21.29 16.46 7.00
C GLY A 240 22.23 17.66 7.08
N ILE A 241 22.73 17.99 8.29
CA ILE A 241 23.58 19.17 8.52
C ILE A 241 25.00 18.95 8.00
N PHE A 242 25.63 17.84 8.37
CA PHE A 242 27.09 17.67 8.25
C PHE A 242 27.54 16.86 7.05
N ASP A 243 26.66 16.05 6.47
CA ASP A 243 27.03 15.11 5.40
C ASP A 243 26.31 15.42 4.08
N LEU A 244 25.07 15.93 4.12
CA LEU A 244 24.25 16.15 2.93
C LEU A 244 24.17 17.64 2.53
N GLY A 245 23.97 18.53 3.50
CA GLY A 245 23.71 19.94 3.23
C GLY A 245 22.45 20.18 2.39
N GLN A 246 22.30 21.40 1.88
CA GLN A 246 21.13 21.78 1.07
C GLN A 246 21.14 21.12 -0.31
N ASP A 247 22.31 21.07 -0.95
CA ASP A 247 22.44 20.67 -2.35
C ASP A 247 22.08 19.21 -2.56
N LEU A 248 22.69 18.28 -1.81
CA LEU A 248 22.37 16.86 -1.93
C LEU A 248 20.94 16.56 -1.47
N MET A 249 20.43 17.28 -0.47
CA MET A 249 19.04 17.12 -0.02
C MET A 249 18.05 17.53 -1.12
N SER A 250 18.29 18.67 -1.78
CA SER A 250 17.50 19.16 -2.90
C SER A 250 17.58 18.22 -4.11
N GLU A 251 18.80 17.81 -4.47
CA GLU A 251 19.06 16.89 -5.59
C GLU A 251 18.32 15.56 -5.38
N TYR A 252 18.49 14.91 -4.24
CA TYR A 252 17.86 13.61 -3.98
C TYR A 252 16.35 13.73 -3.82
N ALA A 253 15.85 14.81 -3.24
CA ALA A 253 14.41 15.04 -3.24
C ALA A 253 13.86 15.15 -4.68
N ASN A 254 14.57 15.84 -5.58
CA ASN A 254 14.19 15.96 -6.98
C ASN A 254 14.27 14.62 -7.74
N ARG A 255 15.35 13.86 -7.54
CA ARG A 255 15.55 12.51 -8.13
C ARG A 255 14.42 11.58 -7.71
N PHE A 256 13.99 11.66 -6.45
CA PHE A 256 12.83 10.96 -5.91
C PHE A 256 11.51 11.71 -6.13
N LEU A 257 11.39 12.55 -7.17
CA LEU A 257 10.16 13.22 -7.62
C LEU A 257 9.43 14.14 -6.63
N PHE A 258 10.06 14.61 -5.55
CA PHE A 258 9.53 15.75 -4.80
C PHE A 258 9.67 17.04 -5.63
N ASN A 259 8.66 17.90 -5.56
CA ASN A 259 8.50 19.08 -6.42
C ASN A 259 8.53 18.75 -7.92
N ARG A 260 8.12 17.54 -8.29
CA ARG A 260 7.98 17.09 -9.68
C ARG A 260 6.60 16.47 -9.89
N VAL A 261 6.06 16.62 -11.09
CA VAL A 261 4.86 15.90 -11.52
C VAL A 261 5.20 14.42 -11.63
N ILE A 262 4.33 13.56 -11.10
CA ILE A 262 4.41 12.11 -11.30
C ILE A 262 3.52 11.79 -12.51
N PRO A 263 4.08 11.33 -13.64
CA PRO A 263 3.28 10.87 -14.76
C PRO A 263 2.47 9.64 -14.33
N PHE A 264 1.16 9.77 -14.36
CA PHE A 264 0.19 8.74 -13.99
C PHE A 264 -1.05 8.90 -14.86
N ASP A 265 -1.90 7.88 -14.91
CA ASP A 265 -3.12 7.91 -15.72
C ASP A 265 -4.14 8.95 -15.21
N PHE A 266 -3.98 9.39 -13.96
CA PHE A 266 -4.82 10.35 -13.28
C PHE A 266 -3.99 11.54 -12.77
N PRO A 267 -4.58 12.74 -12.63
CA PRO A 267 -3.92 13.84 -11.95
C PRO A 267 -3.56 13.46 -10.51
N VAL A 268 -2.27 13.55 -10.19
CA VAL A 268 -1.74 13.33 -8.84
C VAL A 268 -1.26 14.66 -8.30
N ALA A 269 -1.65 14.99 -7.06
CA ALA A 269 -1.11 16.17 -6.41
C ALA A 269 0.41 16.01 -6.24
N MET A 270 1.15 17.04 -6.62
CA MET A 270 2.61 17.05 -6.51
C MET A 270 3.01 17.00 -5.03
N SER A 271 3.84 16.03 -4.67
CA SER A 271 4.47 16.00 -3.35
C SER A 271 5.48 17.13 -3.23
N THR A 272 5.50 17.80 -2.08
CA THR A 272 6.27 19.04 -1.90
C THR A 272 7.32 18.91 -0.82
N ILE A 273 8.41 19.64 -1.01
CA ILE A 273 9.47 19.80 -0.03
C ILE A 273 10.06 21.19 -0.15
N GLN A 274 10.38 21.79 0.99
CA GLN A 274 11.13 23.03 1.06
C GLN A 274 12.41 22.74 1.85
N ILE A 275 13.56 22.93 1.22
CA ILE A 275 14.86 22.78 1.87
C ILE A 275 15.23 24.15 2.46
N PRO A 276 15.29 24.29 3.79
CA PRO A 276 15.68 25.54 4.43
C PRO A 276 17.20 25.69 4.42
N ASP A 277 17.66 26.91 4.67
CA ASP A 277 19.06 27.29 4.71
C ASP A 277 19.70 27.16 6.11
N ASP A 278 18.89 26.98 7.15
CA ASP A 278 19.36 26.80 8.53
C ASP A 278 19.58 25.34 8.92
N ASP A 279 20.60 25.09 9.75
CA ASP A 279 20.97 23.75 10.24
C ASP A 279 19.80 22.98 10.88
N TYR A 280 18.98 23.66 11.68
CA TYR A 280 17.90 22.98 12.39
C TYR A 280 16.80 22.55 11.42
N GLY A 281 16.45 23.43 10.48
CA GLY A 281 15.55 23.12 9.38
C GLY A 281 16.05 21.96 8.53
N LEU A 282 17.34 21.93 8.16
CA LEU A 282 17.93 20.79 7.44
C LEU A 282 17.79 19.49 8.24
N ALA A 283 18.03 19.54 9.54
CA ALA A 283 17.86 18.39 10.41
C ALA A 283 16.39 17.91 10.49
N GLU A 284 15.44 18.84 10.52
CA GLU A 284 13.99 18.55 10.51
C GLU A 284 13.57 17.88 9.19
N ILE A 285 14.06 18.35 8.04
CA ILE A 285 13.78 17.74 6.75
C ILE A 285 14.42 16.36 6.63
N ALA A 286 15.74 16.24 6.87
CA ALA A 286 16.47 14.97 6.70
C ALA A 286 15.99 13.86 7.64
N SER A 287 15.55 14.21 8.85
CA SER A 287 14.95 13.24 9.77
C SER A 287 13.47 12.93 9.47
N GLY A 288 12.84 13.72 8.61
CA GLY A 288 11.41 13.73 8.39
C GLY A 288 10.62 14.15 9.63
N PHE A 289 11.24 14.90 10.55
CA PHE A 289 10.58 15.40 11.77
C PHE A 289 9.98 16.78 11.52
N ASN A 290 9.20 16.91 10.45
CA ASN A 290 8.58 18.15 10.05
C ASN A 290 7.19 17.89 9.44
N ARG A 291 6.40 18.95 9.29
CA ARG A 291 5.03 18.91 8.73
C ARG A 291 4.91 19.65 7.39
N LYS A 292 6.03 20.11 6.83
CA LYS A 292 6.08 20.91 5.60
C LYS A 292 6.37 20.06 4.37
N THR A 293 7.09 18.95 4.54
CA THR A 293 7.26 17.94 3.50
C THR A 293 5.98 17.12 3.38
N LEU A 294 5.24 17.32 2.29
CA LEU A 294 3.96 16.65 2.05
C LEU A 294 4.10 15.61 0.94
N ILE A 295 3.43 14.48 1.10
CA ILE A 295 3.53 13.35 0.17
C ILE A 295 2.19 12.65 -0.01
N SER A 296 1.91 12.19 -1.23
CA SER A 296 0.76 11.31 -1.48
C SER A 296 1.07 9.84 -1.17
N PRO A 297 0.06 9.03 -0.76
CA PRO A 297 0.24 7.58 -0.60
C PRO A 297 0.76 6.87 -1.86
N LEU A 298 0.36 7.31 -3.06
CA LEU A 298 0.93 6.82 -4.31
C LEU A 298 2.45 7.07 -4.35
N HIS A 299 2.87 8.31 -4.12
CA HIS A 299 4.30 8.63 -4.12
C HIS A 299 5.05 7.88 -3.00
N ALA A 300 4.46 7.73 -1.81
CA ALA A 300 5.02 6.93 -0.74
C ALA A 300 5.24 5.46 -1.13
N ALA A 301 4.41 4.88 -2.01
CA ALA A 301 4.60 3.52 -2.52
C ALA A 301 5.74 3.47 -3.55
N LEU A 302 5.89 4.51 -4.38
CA LEU A 302 6.98 4.64 -5.34
C LEU A 302 8.36 4.71 -4.66
N LEU A 303 8.45 5.31 -3.46
CA LEU A 303 9.70 5.29 -2.68
C LEU A 303 10.17 3.87 -2.37
N ALA A 304 9.25 2.97 -2.00
CA ALA A 304 9.59 1.55 -1.81
C ALA A 304 9.87 0.85 -3.13
N SER A 305 9.16 1.22 -4.20
CA SER A 305 9.35 0.66 -5.55
C SER A 305 10.76 0.84 -6.06
N ILE A 306 11.34 2.02 -5.88
CA ILE A 306 12.72 2.32 -6.26
C ILE A 306 13.68 1.34 -5.57
N VAL A 307 13.52 1.14 -4.26
CA VAL A 307 14.38 0.23 -3.50
C VAL A 307 14.17 -1.22 -3.91
N ALA A 308 12.92 -1.61 -4.16
CA ALA A 308 12.55 -2.96 -4.56
C ALA A 308 13.01 -3.33 -5.98
N ASN A 309 13.12 -2.34 -6.86
CA ASN A 309 13.45 -2.48 -8.28
C ASN A 309 14.86 -1.96 -8.60
N ASP A 310 15.82 -2.26 -7.71
CA ASP A 310 17.25 -2.03 -7.95
C ASP A 310 17.62 -0.58 -8.33
N GLY A 311 16.90 0.38 -7.77
CA GLY A 311 17.12 1.81 -7.98
C GLY A 311 16.36 2.40 -9.17
N ILE A 312 15.55 1.61 -9.86
CA ILE A 312 14.78 2.02 -11.04
C ILE A 312 13.34 2.36 -10.64
N LEU A 313 12.86 3.53 -11.04
CA LEU A 313 11.46 3.93 -10.91
C LEU A 313 10.71 3.70 -12.22
N MET A 314 9.75 2.79 -12.21
CA MET A 314 8.81 2.58 -13.31
C MET A 314 7.67 3.60 -13.24
N ALA A 315 7.13 3.97 -14.40
CA ALA A 315 5.95 4.82 -14.48
C ALA A 315 4.75 4.08 -13.88
N PRO A 316 4.11 4.62 -12.83
CA PRO A 316 2.92 3.98 -12.30
C PRO A 316 1.80 4.00 -13.35
N TRP A 317 0.98 2.95 -13.36
CA TRP A 317 -0.18 2.89 -14.23
C TRP A 317 -1.26 1.99 -13.65
N LEU A 318 -2.51 2.33 -13.94
CA LEU A 318 -3.73 1.64 -13.57
C LEU A 318 -4.53 1.23 -14.80
N VAL A 319 -4.56 2.03 -15.87
CA VAL A 319 -5.29 1.72 -17.10
C VAL A 319 -4.44 0.82 -18.00
N GLU A 320 -4.89 -0.41 -18.19
CA GLU A 320 -4.22 -1.39 -19.06
C GLU A 320 -4.63 -1.21 -20.52
N LYS A 321 -5.93 -1.07 -20.77
CA LYS A 321 -6.50 -1.06 -22.12
C LYS A 321 -7.74 -0.18 -22.17
N ILE A 322 -7.91 0.55 -23.27
CA ILE A 322 -9.16 1.23 -23.63
C ILE A 322 -9.59 0.71 -25.00
N SER A 323 -10.84 0.29 -25.11
CA SER A 323 -11.47 -0.06 -26.39
C SER A 323 -12.78 0.69 -26.60
N SER A 324 -13.14 0.89 -27.87
CA SER A 324 -14.47 1.38 -28.24
C SER A 324 -15.57 0.39 -27.84
N GLU A 325 -16.83 0.81 -27.97
CA GLU A 325 -18.00 -0.07 -27.87
C GLU A 325 -17.93 -1.25 -28.86
N SER A 326 -17.41 -1.01 -30.07
CA SER A 326 -17.21 -2.05 -31.09
C SER A 326 -16.02 -3.00 -30.83
N GLY A 327 -15.27 -2.78 -29.75
CA GLY A 327 -14.12 -3.61 -29.35
C GLY A 327 -12.79 -3.25 -30.01
N GLU A 328 -12.72 -2.17 -30.80
CA GLU A 328 -11.45 -1.68 -31.35
C GLU A 328 -10.54 -1.19 -30.21
N ILE A 329 -9.29 -1.66 -30.18
CA ILE A 329 -8.31 -1.24 -29.17
C ILE A 329 -7.78 0.15 -29.52
N LEU A 330 -8.13 1.14 -28.70
CA LEU A 330 -7.73 2.54 -28.87
C LEU A 330 -6.47 2.86 -28.08
N TYR A 331 -6.28 2.20 -26.94
CA TYR A 331 -5.09 2.32 -26.09
C TYR A 331 -4.73 0.98 -25.47
N HIS A 332 -3.43 0.71 -25.37
CA HIS A 332 -2.89 -0.39 -24.58
C HIS A 332 -1.61 0.09 -23.90
N ARG A 333 -1.49 -0.17 -22.60
CA ARG A 333 -0.34 0.25 -21.81
C ARG A 333 0.95 -0.35 -22.36
N LYS A 334 1.98 0.49 -22.46
CA LYS A 334 3.38 0.09 -22.60
C LYS A 334 4.14 0.48 -21.33
N THR A 335 4.80 -0.48 -20.71
CA THR A 335 5.60 -0.21 -19.51
C THR A 335 6.74 0.72 -19.87
N ALA A 336 7.08 1.64 -18.97
CA ALA A 336 8.12 2.64 -19.20
C ALA A 336 8.86 2.95 -17.91
N GLN A 337 10.17 3.05 -17.99
CA GLN A 337 11.00 3.58 -16.91
C GLN A 337 10.88 5.11 -16.89
N LEU A 338 10.68 5.70 -15.70
CA LEU A 338 10.69 7.15 -15.52
C LEU A 338 12.10 7.67 -15.28
N THR A 339 12.80 7.08 -14.32
CA THR A 339 14.12 7.53 -13.88
C THR A 339 14.81 6.43 -13.08
N SER A 340 16.12 6.58 -12.84
CA SER A 340 16.90 5.74 -11.93
C SER A 340 17.54 6.63 -10.85
N PRO A 341 16.80 6.96 -9.77
CA PRO A 341 17.27 7.92 -8.78
C PRO A 341 18.47 7.46 -7.97
N ILE A 342 18.85 6.18 -7.99
CA ILE A 342 20.01 5.64 -7.28
C ILE A 342 20.62 4.47 -8.07
N SER A 343 21.87 4.12 -7.77
CA SER A 343 22.49 2.92 -8.31
C SER A 343 21.87 1.64 -7.72
N TRP A 344 22.07 0.53 -8.41
CA TRP A 344 21.69 -0.81 -7.92
C TRP A 344 22.34 -1.11 -6.57
N LYS A 345 23.60 -0.67 -6.36
CA LYS A 345 24.36 -0.90 -5.13
C LYS A 345 23.73 -0.16 -3.94
N THR A 346 23.34 1.10 -4.13
CA THR A 346 22.63 1.86 -3.11
C THR A 346 21.24 1.27 -2.83
N ALA A 347 20.54 0.77 -3.85
CA ALA A 347 19.27 0.07 -3.65
C ALA A 347 19.45 -1.19 -2.78
N GLU A 348 20.49 -1.99 -3.02
CA GLU A 348 20.83 -3.15 -2.17
C GLU A 348 21.12 -2.75 -0.71
N ASP A 349 21.88 -1.69 -0.49
CA ASP A 349 22.17 -1.20 0.85
C ASP A 349 20.90 -0.63 1.54
N LEU A 350 20.00 0.02 0.79
CA LEU A 350 18.68 0.43 1.28
C LEU A 350 17.78 -0.76 1.62
N LYS A 351 17.84 -1.86 0.85
CA LYS A 351 17.14 -3.11 1.18
C LYS A 351 17.61 -3.64 2.54
N VAL A 352 18.91 -3.60 2.84
CA VAL A 352 19.45 -3.96 4.17
C VAL A 352 18.84 -3.09 5.27
N LEU A 353 18.83 -1.76 5.09
CA LEU A 353 18.24 -0.81 6.03
C LEU A 353 16.74 -1.06 6.28
N MET A 354 15.98 -1.25 5.20
CA MET A 354 14.54 -1.49 5.24
C MET A 354 14.21 -2.86 5.85
N ARG A 355 14.99 -3.89 5.57
CA ARG A 355 14.88 -5.23 6.19
C ARG A 355 15.10 -5.15 7.70
N ASP A 356 16.12 -4.42 8.15
CA ASP A 356 16.39 -4.25 9.58
C ASP A 356 15.25 -3.54 10.33
N THR A 357 14.48 -2.68 9.65
CA THR A 357 13.25 -2.08 10.21
C THR A 357 12.22 -3.16 10.58
N VAL A 358 12.10 -4.20 9.74
CA VAL A 358 11.19 -5.34 9.94
C VAL A 358 11.75 -6.34 10.95
N VAL A 359 13.06 -6.54 10.98
CA VAL A 359 13.69 -7.57 11.83
C VAL A 359 13.95 -7.07 13.25
N TYR A 360 14.49 -5.85 13.39
CA TYR A 360 14.98 -5.28 14.64
C TYR A 360 14.28 -3.96 15.03
N GLY A 361 13.77 -3.23 14.05
CA GLY A 361 13.29 -1.87 14.19
C GLY A 361 11.81 -1.71 14.52
N THR A 362 11.25 -0.59 14.04
CA THR A 362 9.89 -0.14 14.35
C THR A 362 8.79 -1.10 13.88
N CYS A 363 9.05 -1.93 12.87
CA CYS A 363 8.10 -2.94 12.38
C CYS A 363 8.24 -4.31 13.06
N ARG A 364 9.26 -4.53 13.90
CA ARG A 364 9.59 -5.85 14.47
C ARG A 364 8.39 -6.51 15.13
N LYS A 365 7.66 -5.79 15.99
CA LYS A 365 6.53 -6.36 16.75
C LYS A 365 5.39 -6.75 15.81
N SER A 366 5.00 -5.84 14.91
CA SER A 366 3.90 -6.04 13.98
C SER A 366 4.20 -7.21 13.05
N PHE A 367 5.38 -7.25 12.41
CA PHE A 367 5.73 -8.25 11.39
C PHE A 367 6.19 -9.62 11.91
N ARG A 368 6.51 -9.74 13.22
CA ARG A 368 6.95 -11.01 13.83
C ARG A 368 6.05 -12.22 13.51
N PRO A 369 4.71 -12.14 13.53
CA PRO A 369 3.84 -13.28 13.21
C PRO A 369 3.94 -13.73 11.76
N LEU A 370 4.25 -12.82 10.82
CA LEU A 370 4.41 -13.16 9.42
C LEU A 370 5.77 -13.85 9.21
N ARG A 371 6.84 -13.24 9.73
CA ARG A 371 8.23 -13.71 9.56
C ARG A 371 8.52 -15.07 10.21
N ARG A 372 7.73 -15.48 11.21
CA ARG A 372 7.85 -16.80 11.87
C ARG A 372 7.16 -17.93 11.12
N LYS A 373 6.36 -17.64 10.10
CA LYS A 373 5.67 -18.69 9.35
C LYS A 373 6.61 -19.30 8.32
N LYS A 374 6.71 -20.63 8.33
CA LYS A 374 7.52 -21.40 7.36
C LYS A 374 7.21 -21.03 5.90
N ALA A 375 5.94 -20.76 5.59
CA ALA A 375 5.50 -20.36 4.25
C ALA A 375 6.09 -19.03 3.75
N PHE A 376 6.66 -18.19 4.63
CA PHE A 376 7.24 -16.89 4.29
C PHE A 376 8.72 -16.77 4.67
N LYS A 377 9.41 -17.91 4.89
CA LYS A 377 10.81 -17.91 5.33
C LYS A 377 11.75 -17.33 4.26
N ASP A 378 11.41 -17.52 2.98
CA ASP A 378 12.20 -17.12 1.81
C ASP A 378 11.66 -15.84 1.15
N VAL A 379 10.84 -15.08 1.89
CA VAL A 379 10.29 -13.81 1.42
C VAL A 379 11.05 -12.68 2.10
N ASP A 380 11.66 -11.82 1.30
CA ASP A 380 12.29 -10.62 1.82
C ASP A 380 11.25 -9.53 2.08
N PHE A 381 11.31 -8.94 3.28
CA PHE A 381 10.41 -7.89 3.72
C PHE A 381 11.24 -6.68 4.14
N GLY A 382 11.07 -5.57 3.42
CA GLY A 382 11.64 -4.28 3.79
C GLY A 382 10.55 -3.26 4.09
N ALA A 383 10.75 -2.40 5.08
CA ALA A 383 9.84 -1.30 5.35
C ALA A 383 10.52 -0.08 5.96
N LYS A 384 9.83 1.05 5.93
CA LYS A 384 10.05 2.22 6.75
C LYS A 384 8.71 2.68 7.33
N THR A 385 8.73 3.04 8.62
CA THR A 385 7.58 3.66 9.28
C THR A 385 7.74 5.17 9.37
N GLY A 386 6.63 5.89 9.34
CA GLY A 386 6.53 7.31 9.64
C GLY A 386 5.45 7.54 10.71
N THR A 387 5.69 8.49 11.62
CA THR A 387 4.68 8.87 12.59
C THR A 387 4.87 10.33 12.94
N ILE A 388 3.83 11.14 12.79
CA ILE A 388 3.83 12.53 13.23
C ILE A 388 2.40 12.96 13.57
N ASN A 389 2.26 13.82 14.56
CA ASN A 389 0.98 14.43 14.88
C ASN A 389 0.83 15.72 14.09
N ASP A 390 -0.39 16.18 13.87
CA ASP A 390 -0.65 17.51 13.32
C ASP A 390 -0.17 18.62 14.30
N LYS A 391 -0.45 19.89 13.98
CA LYS A 391 -0.01 21.01 14.82
C LYS A 391 -0.80 21.10 16.12
N LYS A 392 -2.09 20.73 16.11
CA LYS A 392 -3.00 20.83 17.25
C LYS A 392 -3.06 19.54 18.09
N ASP A 393 -2.29 18.53 17.72
CA ASP A 393 -2.27 17.20 18.35
C ASP A 393 -3.63 16.47 18.31
N GLN A 394 -4.47 16.84 17.35
CA GLN A 394 -5.79 16.26 17.11
C GLN A 394 -5.71 15.01 16.26
N PHE A 395 -4.78 14.99 15.30
CA PHE A 395 -4.61 13.90 14.36
C PHE A 395 -3.20 13.34 14.39
N LYS A 396 -3.11 12.02 14.32
CA LYS A 396 -1.85 11.30 14.19
C LYS A 396 -1.78 10.61 12.84
N TYR A 397 -0.83 11.05 12.02
CA TYR A 397 -0.47 10.41 10.77
C TYR A 397 0.49 9.25 11.06
N ASP A 398 0.07 8.04 10.72
CA ASP A 398 0.83 6.80 10.87
C ASP A 398 1.05 6.16 9.50
N TRP A 399 2.31 5.92 9.15
CA TRP A 399 2.75 5.48 7.83
C TRP A 399 3.51 4.15 7.89
N LEU A 400 3.26 3.31 6.89
CA LEU A 400 4.12 2.22 6.46
C LEU A 400 4.38 2.36 4.97
N THR A 401 5.64 2.44 4.57
CA THR A 401 6.08 2.24 3.19
C THR A 401 6.99 1.02 3.17
N GLY A 402 6.78 0.08 2.27
CA GLY A 402 7.58 -1.14 2.24
C GLY A 402 7.45 -1.94 0.97
N TYR A 403 8.25 -2.98 0.88
CA TYR A 403 8.27 -3.92 -0.23
C TYR A 403 8.24 -5.36 0.27
N ILE A 404 7.88 -6.24 -0.64
CA ILE A 404 7.95 -7.69 -0.46
C ILE A 404 8.60 -8.26 -1.71
N LEU A 405 9.65 -9.06 -1.54
CA LEU A 405 10.33 -9.74 -2.64
C LEU A 405 10.39 -11.25 -2.35
N PRO A 406 9.44 -12.04 -2.87
CA PRO A 406 9.55 -13.49 -2.88
C PRO A 406 10.71 -13.94 -3.79
N GLN A 407 11.45 -14.99 -3.43
CA GLN A 407 12.58 -15.49 -4.23
C GLN A 407 12.26 -15.79 -5.71
N ASN A 408 11.01 -16.17 -6.02
CA ASN A 408 10.60 -16.47 -7.39
C ASN A 408 10.14 -15.24 -8.20
N GLY A 409 10.16 -14.02 -7.63
CA GLY A 409 9.83 -12.75 -8.29
C GLY A 409 8.35 -12.52 -8.68
N THR A 410 7.59 -13.59 -8.90
CA THR A 410 6.21 -13.57 -9.44
C THR A 410 5.16 -12.81 -8.60
N LYS A 411 5.48 -12.51 -7.34
CA LYS A 411 4.62 -11.81 -6.37
C LYS A 411 5.36 -10.66 -5.64
N ALA A 412 6.41 -10.09 -6.23
CA ALA A 412 7.00 -8.86 -5.73
C ALA A 412 5.98 -7.71 -5.74
N ILE A 413 5.84 -6.97 -4.63
CA ILE A 413 5.02 -5.76 -4.57
C ILE A 413 5.67 -4.70 -3.68
N SER A 414 5.37 -3.43 -3.96
CA SER A 414 5.58 -2.30 -3.08
C SER A 414 4.24 -1.81 -2.54
N ILE A 415 4.23 -1.34 -1.29
CA ILE A 415 3.03 -0.93 -0.59
C ILE A 415 3.28 0.35 0.21
N ALA A 416 2.31 1.27 0.16
CA ALA A 416 2.17 2.34 1.13
C ALA A 416 0.84 2.21 1.86
N VAL A 417 0.85 2.45 3.17
CA VAL A 417 -0.32 2.52 4.03
C VAL A 417 -0.24 3.78 4.86
N LEU A 418 -1.25 4.64 4.69
CA LEU A 418 -1.54 5.76 5.57
C LEU A 418 -2.70 5.39 6.48
N ALA A 419 -2.54 5.66 7.77
CA ALA A 419 -3.60 5.62 8.76
C ALA A 419 -3.60 6.94 9.54
N VAL A 420 -4.71 7.68 9.49
CA VAL A 420 -4.93 8.89 10.27
C VAL A 420 -5.82 8.54 11.46
N HIS A 421 -5.31 8.79 12.65
CA HIS A 421 -6.03 8.55 13.91
C HIS A 421 -6.47 9.87 14.53
N GLY A 422 -7.64 9.90 15.16
CA GLY A 422 -8.03 10.97 16.08
C GLY A 422 -7.69 10.62 17.52
N GLU A 423 -8.59 10.97 18.44
CA GLU A 423 -8.43 10.75 19.89
C GLU A 423 -8.08 9.31 20.27
N LYS A 424 -8.67 8.34 19.57
CA LYS A 424 -8.42 6.91 19.79
C LYS A 424 -7.61 6.33 18.64
N LEU A 425 -6.60 5.55 19.01
CA LEU A 425 -5.80 4.80 18.05
C LEU A 425 -6.59 3.60 17.50
N GLY A 426 -6.71 3.56 16.18
CA GLY A 426 -7.18 2.41 15.43
C GLY A 426 -6.08 1.38 15.18
N LEU A 427 -6.25 0.56 14.13
CA LEU A 427 -5.21 -0.31 13.62
C LEU A 427 -4.05 0.54 13.06
N ARG A 428 -2.84 0.23 13.52
CA ARG A 428 -1.60 0.87 13.04
C ARG A 428 -1.36 0.57 11.57
N SER A 429 -0.71 1.49 10.88
CA SER A 429 -0.27 1.33 9.48
C SER A 429 0.52 0.03 9.26
N SER A 430 1.42 -0.31 10.20
CA SER A 430 2.24 -1.53 10.15
C SER A 430 1.44 -2.82 10.32
N ASP A 431 0.35 -2.79 11.09
CA ASP A 431 -0.55 -3.95 11.23
C ASP A 431 -1.45 -4.10 10.00
N LEU A 432 -2.00 -3.00 9.49
CA LEU A 432 -2.76 -2.96 8.24
C LEU A 432 -1.91 -3.52 7.10
N GLY A 433 -0.71 -2.97 6.89
CA GLY A 433 0.21 -3.45 5.86
C GLY A 433 0.54 -4.94 6.01
N ARG A 434 0.81 -5.42 7.23
CA ARG A 434 1.01 -6.87 7.46
C ARG A 434 -0.20 -7.71 7.06
N TYR A 435 -1.42 -7.29 7.38
CA TYR A 435 -2.62 -8.05 7.01
C TYR A 435 -2.80 -8.13 5.50
N ILE A 436 -2.59 -7.02 4.80
CA ILE A 436 -2.68 -6.90 3.34
C ILE A 436 -1.62 -7.79 2.67
N ILE A 437 -0.36 -7.66 3.11
CA ILE A 437 0.77 -8.49 2.68
C ILE A 437 0.46 -9.97 2.86
N LYS A 438 -0.04 -10.36 4.05
CA LYS A 438 -0.39 -11.75 4.33
C LYS A 438 -1.45 -12.23 3.35
N TYR A 439 -2.52 -11.46 3.16
CA TYR A 439 -3.61 -11.82 2.25
C TYR A 439 -3.08 -12.05 0.83
N TYR A 440 -2.35 -11.09 0.28
CA TYR A 440 -1.79 -11.15 -1.07
C TYR A 440 -0.85 -12.34 -1.30
N LEU A 441 0.00 -12.67 -0.32
CA LEU A 441 0.89 -13.82 -0.44
C LEU A 441 0.12 -15.15 -0.39
N THR A 442 -0.98 -15.22 0.37
CA THR A 442 -1.78 -16.45 0.54
C THR A 442 -2.91 -16.63 -0.47
N SER A 443 -3.35 -15.57 -1.15
CA SER A 443 -4.37 -15.69 -2.18
C SER A 443 -3.81 -16.50 -3.36
N LYS A 444 -4.59 -17.47 -3.83
CA LYS A 444 -4.35 -18.07 -5.14
C LYS A 444 -4.67 -16.99 -6.18
N LYS A 445 -3.80 -16.78 -7.16
CA LYS A 445 -4.18 -15.96 -8.33
C LYS A 445 -5.44 -16.62 -8.92
N SER A 446 -6.50 -15.84 -9.04
CA SER A 446 -7.72 -16.26 -9.75
C SER A 446 -7.43 -16.29 -11.24
#